data_AF-A0A8S2TMQ8-F1
#
_entry.id   AF-A0A8S2TMQ8-F1
#
_cell.length_a   1.000
_cell.length_b   1.000
_cell.length_c   1.000
_cell.angle_alpha   90.00
_cell.angle_beta   90.00
_cell.angle_gamma   90.00
#
_symmetry.space_group_name_H-M   'P 1'
#
loop_
_entity.id
_entity.type
_entity.pdbx_description
1 polymer ?
#
loop_
_entity_poly.entity_id
_entity_poly.type
_entity_poly.pdbx_seq_one_letter_code
_entity_poly.pdbx_strand_id
1 'polypeptide(L)'
;SLSHRHCLQDFVYNENYIQDYVKNDGHGGLEMHGFAHLDCPLDDNSGYFILGRFVDKNNSELHLTAFHIPKKHTLYVPPMTIHSNDYLKGAWRTMLSDETNVDHVSLTHQRRVNGHDTYEHFTFEFVQ
;
A
#
# COMPACT_ATOMS: atom_id res chain seq x y z
N SER A 1 10.98 13.37 -11.89
CA SER A 1 11.82 12.19 -12.11
C SER A 1 12.81 12.07 -10.97
N LEU A 2 13.21 10.85 -10.64
CA LEU A 2 14.23 10.60 -9.63
C LEU A 2 15.62 10.98 -10.19
N SER A 3 16.59 11.21 -9.29
CA SER A 3 17.99 11.47 -9.69
C SER A 3 18.65 10.24 -10.32
N HIS A 4 18.17 9.05 -9.95
CA HIS A 4 18.57 7.75 -10.47
C HIS A 4 17.32 6.93 -10.74
N ARG A 5 17.33 6.10 -11.80
CA ARG A 5 16.19 5.26 -12.19
C ARG A 5 15.70 4.35 -11.06
N HIS A 6 16.61 3.89 -10.21
CA HIS A 6 16.32 3.15 -8.99
C HIS A 6 17.04 3.81 -7.83
N CYS A 7 16.32 4.10 -6.75
CA CYS A 7 16.86 4.76 -5.57
C CYS A 7 16.40 4.04 -4.31
N LEU A 8 17.34 3.68 -3.42
CA LEU A 8 17.01 3.28 -2.05
C LEU A 8 16.97 4.53 -1.19
N GLN A 9 15.84 4.81 -0.57
CA GLN A 9 15.63 5.97 0.27
C GLN A 9 14.95 5.58 1.58
N ASP A 10 15.37 6.24 2.66
CA ASP A 10 14.73 6.08 3.97
C ASP A 10 13.58 7.10 4.08
N PHE A 11 12.38 6.60 4.38
CA PHE A 11 11.17 7.36 4.67
C PHE A 11 10.80 7.20 6.14
N VAL A 12 10.31 8.28 6.76
CA VAL A 12 9.79 8.24 8.12
C VAL A 12 8.31 8.62 8.06
N TYR A 13 7.44 7.64 8.28
CA TYR A 13 6.00 7.86 8.38
C TYR A 13 5.69 8.50 9.73
N ASN A 14 5.03 9.66 9.72
CA ASN A 14 4.64 10.36 10.94
C ASN A 14 3.68 9.49 11.77
N GLU A 15 3.72 9.61 13.11
CA GLU A 15 2.85 8.87 14.03
C GLU A 15 1.36 9.01 13.69
N ASN A 16 0.97 10.20 13.20
CA ASN A 16 -0.41 10.50 12.81
C ASN A 16 -0.70 10.28 11.33
N TYR A 17 0.27 9.81 10.52
CA TYR A 17 0.11 9.67 9.07
C TYR A 17 -1.14 8.88 8.68
N ILE A 18 -1.42 7.76 9.34
CA ILE A 18 -2.61 6.95 9.05
C ILE A 18 -3.89 7.73 9.35
N GLN A 19 -3.92 8.50 10.43
CA GLN A 19 -5.11 9.29 10.76
C GLN A 19 -5.29 10.43 9.75
N ASP A 20 -4.21 11.17 9.50
CA ASP A 20 -4.25 12.38 8.69
C ASP A 20 -4.48 12.06 7.21
N TYR A 21 -3.84 11.03 6.66
CA TYR A 21 -3.83 10.76 5.23
C TYR A 21 -4.76 9.60 4.83
N VAL A 22 -4.72 8.49 5.56
CA VAL A 22 -5.47 7.29 5.19
C VAL A 22 -6.94 7.43 5.60
N LYS A 23 -7.18 7.88 6.84
CA LYS A 23 -8.53 7.92 7.43
C LYS A 23 -9.30 9.21 7.11
N ASN A 24 -8.69 10.39 7.30
CA ASN A 24 -9.40 11.65 7.12
C ASN A 24 -9.61 12.01 5.65
N ASP A 25 -8.59 11.79 4.82
CA ASP A 25 -8.67 12.13 3.39
C ASP A 25 -9.14 10.95 2.51
N GLY A 26 -9.38 9.77 3.11
CA GLY A 26 -9.93 8.59 2.43
C GLY A 26 -8.98 7.96 1.40
N HIS A 27 -7.69 8.26 1.49
CA HIS A 27 -6.69 7.88 0.46
C HIS A 27 -6.16 6.45 0.59
N GLY A 28 -6.73 5.60 1.44
CA GLY A 28 -6.38 4.18 1.46
C GLY A 28 -6.56 3.53 0.09
N GLY A 29 -5.48 2.97 -0.44
CA GLY A 29 -5.45 2.41 -1.78
C GLY A 29 -4.62 1.15 -1.91
N LEU A 30 -4.59 0.64 -3.13
CA LEU A 30 -3.68 -0.41 -3.58
C LEU A 30 -2.92 0.12 -4.78
N GLU A 31 -1.66 -0.28 -4.89
CA GLU A 31 -0.79 0.06 -6.01
C GLU A 31 -0.25 -1.18 -6.71
N MET A 32 0.05 -1.00 -8.00
CA MET A 32 0.71 -1.98 -8.85
C MET A 32 1.55 -1.26 -9.90
N HIS A 33 2.76 -1.76 -10.17
CA HIS A 33 3.67 -1.18 -11.15
C HIS A 33 4.71 -2.20 -11.65
N GLY A 34 5.45 -1.82 -12.70
CA GLY A 34 6.37 -2.72 -13.42
C GLY A 34 7.78 -2.83 -12.83
N PHE A 35 8.16 -1.99 -11.87
CA PHE A 35 9.40 -2.17 -11.10
C PHE A 35 9.16 -2.98 -9.82
N ALA A 36 10.22 -3.53 -9.22
CA ALA A 36 10.14 -4.29 -7.96
C ALA A 36 10.28 -3.35 -6.75
N HIS A 37 9.79 -3.74 -5.57
CA HIS A 37 10.19 -3.10 -4.31
C HIS A 37 11.26 -3.91 -3.57
N LEU A 38 12.11 -3.18 -2.86
CA LEU A 38 12.98 -3.70 -1.80
C LEU A 38 12.72 -2.84 -0.57
N ASP A 39 11.89 -3.35 0.33
CA ASP A 39 11.36 -2.58 1.44
C ASP A 39 11.77 -3.21 2.77
N CYS A 40 12.25 -2.39 3.70
CA CYS A 40 12.83 -2.86 4.94
C CYS A 40 12.44 -1.94 6.10
N PRO A 41 11.67 -2.42 7.09
CA PRO A 41 11.38 -1.64 8.27
C PRO A 41 12.65 -1.46 9.11
N LEU A 42 12.89 -0.22 9.55
CA LEU A 42 14.02 0.13 10.40
C LEU A 42 13.62 0.19 11.89
N ASP A 43 12.32 0.22 12.17
CA ASP A 43 11.72 0.25 13.51
C ASP A 43 10.88 -1.01 13.80
N ASP A 44 10.63 -1.27 15.09
CA ASP A 44 9.89 -2.46 15.55
C ASP A 44 8.37 -2.30 15.37
N ASN A 45 7.84 -1.08 15.52
CA ASN A 45 6.45 -0.75 15.25
C ASN A 45 6.30 -0.18 13.83
N SER A 46 6.48 -1.05 12.84
CA SER A 46 6.58 -0.68 11.43
C SER A 46 5.24 -0.59 10.67
N GLY A 47 4.12 -0.83 11.35
CA GLY A 47 2.79 -0.90 10.72
C GLY A 47 2.55 -2.22 10.01
N TYR A 48 1.73 -2.19 8.95
CA TYR A 48 1.34 -3.37 8.19
C TYR A 48 1.57 -3.15 6.70
N PHE A 49 2.29 -4.08 6.07
CA PHE A 49 2.44 -4.15 4.63
C PHE A 49 1.31 -5.00 4.06
N ILE A 50 0.52 -4.47 3.12
CA ILE A 50 -0.60 -5.20 2.52
C ILE A 50 -0.16 -5.82 1.20
N LEU A 51 -0.50 -7.08 0.98
CA LEU A 51 -0.38 -7.77 -0.30
C LEU A 51 -1.75 -8.21 -0.81
N GLY A 52 -1.92 -8.12 -2.13
CA GLY A 52 -3.13 -8.53 -2.83
C GLY A 52 -2.86 -9.50 -3.97
N ARG A 53 -3.85 -10.34 -4.27
CA ARG A 53 -3.82 -11.23 -5.42
C ARG A 53 -5.23 -11.56 -5.91
N PHE A 54 -5.45 -11.45 -7.21
CA PHE A 54 -6.62 -12.02 -7.85
C PHE A 54 -6.54 -13.55 -7.84
N VAL A 55 -7.59 -14.20 -7.35
CA VAL A 55 -7.61 -15.67 -7.19
C VAL A 55 -8.19 -16.40 -8.40
N ASP A 56 -8.82 -15.67 -9.32
CA ASP A 56 -9.38 -16.20 -10.56
C ASP A 56 -8.82 -15.46 -11.78
N LYS A 57 -8.96 -16.06 -12.97
CA LYS A 57 -8.41 -15.52 -14.23
C LYS A 57 -9.17 -14.31 -14.77
N ASN A 58 -10.41 -14.11 -14.32
CA ASN A 58 -11.25 -13.00 -14.72
C ASN A 58 -11.07 -11.79 -13.79
N ASN A 59 -10.19 -11.89 -12.78
CA ASN A 59 -9.94 -10.87 -11.77
C ASN A 59 -11.22 -10.43 -11.05
N SER A 60 -12.14 -11.37 -10.79
CA SER A 60 -13.41 -11.08 -10.13
C SER A 60 -13.34 -11.07 -8.61
N GLU A 61 -12.36 -11.78 -8.04
CA GLU A 61 -12.15 -11.88 -6.59
C GLU A 61 -10.71 -11.54 -6.24
N LEU A 62 -10.53 -10.51 -5.39
CA LEU A 62 -9.25 -10.04 -4.89
C LEU A 62 -9.10 -10.47 -3.42
N HIS A 63 -8.08 -11.27 -3.13
CA HIS A 63 -7.71 -11.59 -1.76
C HIS A 63 -6.65 -10.62 -1.28
N LEU A 64 -6.79 -10.13 -0.05
CA LEU A 64 -5.85 -9.23 0.61
C LEU A 64 -5.35 -9.86 1.91
N THR A 65 -4.09 -9.62 2.24
CA THR A 65 -3.50 -10.03 3.53
C THR A 65 -2.53 -8.96 4.00
N ALA A 66 -2.58 -8.65 5.28
CA ALA A 66 -1.66 -7.73 5.93
C ALA A 66 -0.57 -8.50 6.67
N PHE A 67 0.67 -8.04 6.54
CA PHE A 67 1.83 -8.62 7.18
C PHE A 67 2.49 -7.59 8.09
N HIS A 68 2.82 -8.00 9.30
CA HIS A 68 3.81 -7.29 10.12
C HIS A 68 5.19 -7.79 9.70
N ILE A 69 6.00 -6.90 9.13
CA ILE A 69 7.36 -7.23 8.71
C ILE A 69 8.31 -6.95 9.88
N PRO A 70 9.08 -7.94 10.37
CA PRO A 70 10.01 -7.72 11.46
C PRO A 70 11.10 -6.72 11.08
N LYS A 71 11.54 -5.93 12.06
CA LYS A 71 12.65 -4.97 11.91
C LYS A 71 13.85 -5.61 11.21
N LYS A 72 14.43 -4.85 10.27
CA LYS A 72 15.61 -5.23 9.46
C LYS A 72 15.42 -6.47 8.58
N HIS A 73 14.19 -6.95 8.39
CA HIS A 73 13.90 -7.99 7.40
C HIS A 73 13.46 -7.33 6.10
N THR A 74 14.27 -7.47 5.05
CA THR A 74 13.94 -6.90 3.74
C THR A 74 12.93 -7.78 3.02
N LEU A 75 11.82 -7.16 2.65
CA LEU A 75 10.82 -7.69 1.75
C LEU A 75 11.24 -7.39 0.30
N TYR A 76 11.27 -8.42 -0.53
CA TYR A 76 11.31 -8.26 -1.98
C TYR A 76 9.90 -8.42 -2.53
N VAL A 77 9.39 -7.39 -3.20
CA VAL A 77 8.08 -7.42 -3.85
C VAL A 77 8.31 -7.43 -5.36
N PRO A 78 7.98 -8.52 -6.06
CA PRO A 78 8.14 -8.60 -7.50
C PRO A 78 7.31 -7.54 -8.26
N PRO A 79 7.71 -7.17 -9.49
CA PRO A 79 6.87 -6.38 -10.39
C PRO A 79 5.45 -6.95 -10.51
N MET A 80 4.49 -6.06 -10.73
CA MET A 80 3.06 -6.37 -10.90
C MET A 80 2.40 -7.02 -9.67
N THR A 81 3.04 -7.00 -8.50
CA THR A 81 2.39 -7.41 -7.26
C THR A 81 1.47 -6.29 -6.77
N ILE A 82 0.23 -6.63 -6.46
CA ILE A 82 -0.72 -5.69 -5.83
C ILE A 82 -0.29 -5.53 -4.37
N HIS A 83 -0.08 -4.30 -3.93
CA HIS A 83 0.34 -4.02 -2.55
C HIS A 83 -0.16 -2.66 -2.06
N SER A 84 0.09 -2.34 -0.78
CA SER A 84 -0.12 -0.99 -0.26
C SER A 84 0.89 -0.67 0.84
N ASN A 85 1.47 0.51 0.70
CA ASN A 85 2.41 1.13 1.64
C ASN A 85 1.71 2.17 2.55
N ASP A 86 0.40 2.35 2.42
CA ASP A 86 -0.36 3.37 3.14
C ASP A 86 -0.47 3.09 4.65
N TYR A 87 -0.31 1.83 5.03
CA TYR A 87 -0.48 1.37 6.42
C TYR A 87 0.86 1.14 7.15
N LEU A 88 1.95 1.62 6.57
CA LEU A 88 3.27 1.61 7.19
C LEU A 88 3.39 2.68 8.28
N LYS A 89 4.27 2.43 9.25
CA LYS A 89 4.59 3.32 10.37
C LYS A 89 6.09 3.35 10.61
N GLY A 90 6.57 4.42 11.25
CA GLY A 90 7.98 4.57 11.61
C GLY A 90 8.89 4.68 10.39
N ALA A 91 10.16 4.35 10.57
CA ALA A 91 11.16 4.42 9.52
C ALA A 91 11.18 3.16 8.65
N TRP A 92 11.17 3.36 7.33
CA TRP A 92 11.31 2.33 6.30
C TRP A 92 12.38 2.72 5.30
N ARG A 93 13.19 1.76 4.89
CA ARG A 93 14.02 1.87 3.70
C ARG A 93 13.26 1.28 2.53
N THR A 94 12.97 2.09 1.53
CA THR A 94 12.14 1.71 0.38
C THR A 94 12.90 1.95 -0.90
N MET A 95 12.76 1.03 -1.85
CA MET A 95 13.26 1.26 -3.20
C MET A 95 12.19 1.96 -4.03
N LEU A 96 12.56 3.09 -4.65
CA LEU A 96 11.73 3.82 -5.59
C LEU A 96 12.30 3.74 -7.00
N SER A 97 11.42 3.76 -7.98
CA SER A 97 11.78 3.83 -9.39
C SER A 97 10.77 4.69 -10.16
N ASP A 98 11.25 5.37 -11.20
CA ASP A 98 10.43 6.07 -12.19
C ASP A 98 10.45 5.39 -13.56
N GLU A 99 10.86 4.11 -13.61
CA GLU A 99 10.92 3.32 -14.84
C GLU A 99 9.53 3.06 -15.45
N THR A 100 8.50 2.92 -14.62
CA THR A 100 7.11 2.70 -15.07
C THR A 100 6.15 3.57 -14.28
N ASN A 101 4.98 3.84 -14.87
CA ASN A 101 3.87 4.44 -14.12
C ASN A 101 3.40 3.51 -12.98
N VAL A 102 2.80 4.12 -11.97
CA VAL A 102 2.15 3.44 -10.85
C VAL A 102 0.65 3.47 -11.08
N ASP A 103 0.03 2.29 -11.18
CA ASP A 103 -1.42 2.14 -11.17
C ASP A 103 -1.87 2.16 -9.71
N HIS A 104 -2.49 3.27 -9.28
CA HIS A 104 -3.01 3.42 -7.93
C HIS A 104 -4.54 3.44 -7.96
N VAL A 105 -5.16 2.63 -7.11
CA VAL A 105 -6.63 2.51 -7.00
C VAL A 105 -7.10 2.76 -5.58
N SER A 106 -8.24 3.41 -5.43
CA SER A 106 -8.88 3.64 -4.14
C SER A 106 -9.83 2.51 -3.78
N LEU A 107 -9.88 2.16 -2.50
CA LEU A 107 -10.80 1.16 -1.97
C LEU A 107 -12.13 1.82 -1.58
N THR A 108 -13.22 1.40 -2.21
CA THR A 108 -14.56 1.99 -1.97
C THR A 108 -15.63 0.91 -1.81
N HIS A 109 -16.61 1.20 -0.95
CA HIS A 109 -17.87 0.47 -0.88
C HIS A 109 -18.86 1.11 -1.86
N GLN A 110 -19.29 0.32 -2.84
CA GLN A 110 -20.44 0.67 -3.64
C GLN A 110 -21.71 0.51 -2.79
N ARG A 111 -22.52 1.57 -2.74
CA ARG A 111 -23.84 1.58 -2.11
C ARG A 111 -24.85 2.14 -3.09
N ARG A 112 -26.11 1.76 -2.93
CA ARG A 112 -27.21 2.33 -3.72
C ARG A 112 -28.07 3.22 -2.84
N VAL A 113 -28.06 4.52 -3.13
CA VAL A 113 -28.80 5.54 -2.38
C VAL A 113 -29.77 6.22 -3.34
N ASN A 114 -31.07 6.22 -3.01
CA ASN A 114 -32.14 6.80 -3.84
C ASN A 114 -32.12 6.33 -5.31
N GLY A 115 -31.73 5.08 -5.55
CA GLY A 115 -31.68 4.47 -6.89
C GLY A 115 -30.38 4.71 -7.66
N HIS A 116 -29.46 5.54 -7.15
CA HIS A 116 -28.16 5.84 -7.74
C HIS A 116 -27.01 5.12 -7.00
N ASP A 117 -25.96 4.77 -7.74
CA ASP A 117 -24.76 4.20 -7.15
C ASP A 117 -23.88 5.32 -6.57
N THR A 118 -23.47 5.13 -5.32
CA THR A 118 -22.57 6.00 -4.57
C THR A 118 -21.38 5.17 -4.10
N TYR A 119 -20.20 5.78 -4.05
CA TYR A 119 -18.96 5.13 -3.62
C TYR A 119 -18.45 5.84 -2.38
N GLU A 120 -18.30 5.10 -1.29
CA GLU A 120 -17.74 5.60 -0.03
C GLU A 120 -16.38 4.94 0.20
N HIS A 121 -15.35 5.75 0.48
CA HIS A 121 -14.03 5.22 0.81
C HIS A 121 -14.07 4.39 2.09
N PHE A 122 -13.25 3.34 2.15
CA PHE A 122 -13.02 2.61 3.39
C PHE A 122 -11.54 2.36 3.61
N THR A 123 -11.19 2.11 4.86
CA THR A 123 -9.82 1.84 5.30
C THR A 123 -9.79 0.56 6.11
N PHE A 124 -8.63 -0.09 6.16
CA PHE A 124 -8.45 -1.26 7.02
C PHE A 124 -8.16 -0.83 8.46
N GLU A 125 -8.73 -1.58 9.39
CA GLU A 125 -8.37 -1.51 10.80
C GLU A 125 -7.75 -2.84 11.22
N PHE A 126 -6.54 -2.77 11.77
CA PHE A 126 -5.81 -3.95 12.22
C PHE A 126 -5.90 -4.04 13.74
N VAL A 127 -6.46 -5.14 14.23
CA VAL A 127 -6.52 -5.43 15.66
C VAL A 127 -5.11 -5.83 16.12
N GLN A 128 -4.63 -5.21 17.20
CA GLN A 128 -3.37 -5.56 17.87
C GLN A 128 -3.58 -6.63 18.93
#